data_AF-A0A6C2C413-F1
#
_entry.id   AF-A0A6C2C413-F1
#
_cell.length_a   1.000
_cell.length_b   1.000
_cell.length_c   1.000
_cell.angle_alpha   90.00
_cell.angle_beta   90.00
_cell.angle_gamma   90.00
#
_symmetry.space_group_name_H-M   'P 1'
#
loop_
_entity.id
_entity.type
_entity.pdbx_description
1 polymer ?
#
loop_
_entity_poly.entity_id
_entity_poly.type
_entity_poly.pdbx_seq_one_letter_code
_entity_poly.pdbx_strand_id
1 'polypeptide(L)'
;MEKTIEAHDFVALKKQVAILNRTYTSVNDRSVRNVVVADVVAKVRELLPENDDTEHFLAVIQAPTLTKAQAERELARLREYVTPFPMVSSAQLAKLFKKVKKLPEPNWDMIDRYESSYLGWDDHGSQRKYLVAPHAGKLVGVYGEFDSKPLNGLCAICHQLGTVSMFLSKVKARGADGNYTKRGNLICRDSFSCNAQLSELEYLDRFIETTLVQ
;
A
#
# COMPACT_ATOMS: atom_id res chain seq x y z
N MET A 1 3.48 -4.62 23.42
CA MET A 1 4.24 -3.50 22.82
C MET A 1 3.23 -2.59 22.14
N GLU A 2 3.38 -1.29 22.28
CA GLU A 2 2.49 -0.30 21.65
C GLU A 2 2.71 -0.31 20.13
N LYS A 3 1.62 -0.22 19.36
CA LYS A 3 1.68 -0.17 17.91
C LYS A 3 1.88 1.29 17.49
N THR A 4 3.01 1.58 16.86
CA THR A 4 3.46 2.96 16.59
C THR A 4 3.79 3.21 15.12
N ILE A 5 3.75 2.20 14.26
CA ILE A 5 4.10 2.30 12.84
C ILE A 5 2.88 1.95 11.99
N GLU A 6 2.53 2.78 11.02
CA GLU A 6 1.49 2.46 10.04
C GLU A 6 2.04 1.58 8.92
N ALA A 7 1.18 0.79 8.27
CA ALA A 7 1.60 -0.16 7.24
C ALA A 7 2.37 0.49 6.07
N HIS A 8 1.92 1.67 5.61
CA HIS A 8 2.60 2.41 4.53
C HIS A 8 3.97 2.95 4.96
N ASP A 9 4.14 3.38 6.21
CA ASP A 9 5.43 3.80 6.77
C ASP A 9 6.40 2.62 6.84
N PHE A 10 5.91 1.44 7.23
CA PHE A 10 6.72 0.22 7.19
C PHE A 10 7.15 -0.14 5.77
N VAL A 11 6.26 -0.02 4.78
CA VAL A 11 6.60 -0.19 3.36
C VAL A 11 7.62 0.87 2.91
N ALA A 12 7.50 2.12 3.37
CA ALA A 12 8.46 3.18 3.10
C ALA A 12 9.85 2.84 3.69
N LEU A 13 9.92 2.34 4.92
CA LEU A 13 11.16 1.87 5.56
C LEU A 13 11.82 0.74 4.76
N LYS A 14 11.04 -0.26 4.32
CA LYS A 14 11.55 -1.34 3.46
C LYS A 14 12.19 -0.80 2.18
N LYS A 15 11.59 0.23 1.57
CA LYS A 15 12.17 0.89 0.38
C LYS A 15 13.50 1.57 0.70
N GLN A 16 13.59 2.30 1.81
CA GLN A 16 14.85 2.96 2.22
C GLN A 16 15.97 1.95 2.48
N VAL A 17 15.67 0.86 3.18
CA VAL A 17 16.64 -0.22 3.41
C VAL A 17 17.07 -0.90 2.10
N ALA A 18 16.17 -1.06 1.14
CA ALA A 18 16.52 -1.58 -0.18
C ALA A 18 17.44 -0.62 -0.96
N ILE A 19 17.25 0.69 -0.83
CA ILE A 19 18.14 1.71 -1.40
C ILE A 19 19.54 1.61 -0.79
N LEU A 20 19.65 1.47 0.54
CA LEU A 20 20.95 1.30 1.21
C LEU A 20 21.69 0.06 0.74
N ASN A 21 21.02 -1.10 0.75
CA ASN A 21 21.64 -2.36 0.32
C ASN A 21 22.17 -2.27 -1.12
N ARG A 22 21.40 -1.68 -2.05
CA ARG A 22 21.86 -1.42 -3.42
C ARG A 22 23.05 -0.47 -3.43
N THR A 23 22.99 0.62 -2.67
CA THR A 23 24.05 1.62 -2.62
C THR A 23 25.38 1.05 -2.11
N TYR A 24 25.36 0.25 -1.03
CA TYR A 24 26.56 -0.39 -0.52
C TYR A 24 27.18 -1.41 -1.50
N THR A 25 26.36 -2.00 -2.37
CA THR A 25 26.81 -3.02 -3.33
C THR A 25 27.21 -2.46 -4.69
N SER A 26 26.61 -1.36 -5.15
CA SER A 26 26.79 -0.86 -6.53
C SER A 26 27.55 0.46 -6.64
N VAL A 27 27.62 1.26 -5.58
CA VAL A 27 28.26 2.58 -5.61
C VAL A 27 29.65 2.47 -5.00
N ASN A 28 30.71 2.84 -5.70
CA ASN A 28 32.09 2.79 -5.15
C ASN A 28 32.51 4.09 -4.44
N ASP A 29 31.93 5.23 -4.82
CA ASP A 29 32.31 6.52 -4.26
C ASP A 29 31.79 6.69 -2.82
N ARG A 30 32.70 6.96 -1.89
CA ARG A 30 32.39 7.08 -0.46
C ARG A 30 31.55 8.32 -0.15
N SER A 31 31.78 9.43 -0.85
CA SER A 31 31.03 10.67 -0.61
C SER A 31 29.56 10.50 -1.04
N VAL A 32 29.32 9.87 -2.19
CA VAL A 32 27.97 9.52 -2.66
C VAL A 32 27.27 8.57 -1.69
N ARG A 33 27.96 7.52 -1.22
CA ARG A 33 27.40 6.62 -0.20
C ARG A 33 26.97 7.40 1.05
N ASN A 34 27.82 8.28 1.57
CA ASN A 34 27.53 9.04 2.78
C ASN A 34 26.29 9.93 2.63
N VAL A 35 26.10 10.55 1.44
CA VAL A 35 24.89 11.34 1.15
C VAL A 35 23.65 10.45 1.19
N VAL A 36 23.66 9.32 0.49
CA VAL A 36 22.51 8.39 0.48
C VAL A 36 22.22 7.86 1.88
N VAL A 37 23.25 7.56 2.67
CA VAL A 37 23.08 7.14 4.08
C VAL A 37 22.43 8.25 4.89
N ALA A 38 22.89 9.49 4.77
CA ALA A 38 22.29 10.63 5.48
C ALA A 38 20.82 10.84 5.11
N ASP A 39 20.49 10.75 3.81
CA ASP A 39 19.11 10.89 3.32
C ASP A 39 18.19 9.79 3.88
N VAL A 40 18.68 8.54 3.88
CA VAL A 40 17.93 7.40 4.44
C VAL A 40 17.75 7.57 5.95
N VAL A 41 18.79 7.97 6.68
CA VAL A 41 18.71 8.20 8.13
C VAL A 41 17.70 9.29 8.44
N ALA A 42 17.73 10.41 7.72
CA ALA A 42 16.75 11.47 7.86
C ALA A 42 15.32 10.95 7.63
N LYS A 43 15.11 10.16 6.56
CA LYS A 43 13.79 9.60 6.26
C LYS A 43 13.32 8.60 7.31
N VAL A 44 14.19 7.76 7.83
CA VAL A 44 13.85 6.80 8.90
C VAL A 44 13.44 7.55 10.17
N ARG A 45 14.11 8.67 10.51
CA ARG A 45 13.75 9.51 11.66
C ARG A 45 12.40 10.21 11.51
N GLU A 46 11.95 10.49 10.28
CA GLU A 46 10.59 10.98 10.03
C GLU A 46 9.52 9.90 10.23
N LEU A 47 9.85 8.64 9.92
CA LEU A 47 8.90 7.52 9.90
C LEU A 47 8.79 6.77 11.22
N LEU A 48 9.81 6.84 12.08
CA LEU A 48 9.89 6.11 13.33
C LEU A 48 9.91 7.07 14.54
N PRO A 49 9.30 6.67 15.67
CA PRO A 49 9.42 7.43 16.91
C PRO A 49 10.86 7.44 17.43
N GLU A 50 11.23 8.52 18.13
CA GLU A 50 12.53 8.63 18.79
C GLU A 50 12.59 7.71 20.03
N ASN A 51 13.23 6.55 19.89
CA ASN A 51 13.44 5.58 20.96
C ASN A 51 14.66 4.67 20.70
N ASP A 52 15.01 3.82 21.67
CA ASP A 52 16.18 2.93 21.60
C ASP A 52 16.10 1.91 20.45
N ASP A 53 14.89 1.47 20.09
CA ASP A 53 14.70 0.52 18.97
C ASP A 53 15.03 1.17 17.63
N THR A 54 14.62 2.44 17.45
CA THR A 54 14.95 3.26 16.29
C THR A 54 16.45 3.54 16.21
N GLU A 55 17.10 3.91 17.32
CA GLU A 55 18.55 4.14 17.32
C GLU A 55 19.33 2.85 17.04
N HIS A 56 18.90 1.71 17.57
CA HIS A 56 19.47 0.40 17.22
C HIS A 56 19.32 0.10 15.73
N PHE A 57 18.11 0.29 15.19
CA PHE A 57 17.84 0.07 13.77
C PHE A 57 18.75 0.94 12.90
N LEU A 58 18.84 2.23 13.21
CA LEU A 58 19.72 3.18 12.54
C LEU A 58 21.19 2.77 12.62
N ALA A 59 21.67 2.31 13.78
CA ALA A 59 23.06 1.85 13.94
C ALA A 59 23.37 0.64 13.04
N VAL A 60 22.42 -0.29 12.90
CA VAL A 60 22.60 -1.48 12.04
C VAL A 60 22.58 -1.10 10.56
N ILE A 61 21.60 -0.31 10.10
CA ILE A 61 21.47 -0.03 8.65
C ILE A 61 22.55 0.91 8.11
N GLN A 62 23.16 1.74 8.96
CA GLN A 62 24.26 2.64 8.57
C GLN A 62 25.60 1.90 8.40
N ALA A 63 25.70 0.65 8.85
CA ALA A 63 26.93 -0.12 8.71
C ALA A 63 27.20 -0.45 7.23
N PRO A 64 28.38 -0.13 6.66
CA PRO A 64 28.74 -0.49 5.28
C PRO A 64 28.79 -2.01 5.04
N THR A 65 28.83 -2.80 6.11
CA THR A 65 28.79 -4.27 6.10
C THR A 65 27.35 -4.83 6.12
N LEU A 66 26.32 -3.97 6.07
CA LEU A 66 24.93 -4.38 6.07
C LEU A 66 24.67 -5.41 4.95
N THR A 67 24.31 -6.61 5.37
CA THR A 67 23.84 -7.66 4.46
C THR A 67 22.33 -7.61 4.33
N LYS A 68 21.81 -8.12 3.21
CA LYS A 68 20.37 -8.29 2.99
C LYS A 68 19.70 -9.08 4.13
N ALA A 69 20.35 -10.14 4.63
CA ALA A 69 19.84 -10.95 5.73
C ALA A 69 19.79 -10.18 7.06
N GLN A 70 20.78 -9.33 7.35
CA GLN A 70 20.73 -8.45 8.53
C GLN A 70 19.58 -7.43 8.41
N ALA A 71 19.47 -6.77 7.25
CA ALA A 71 18.38 -5.85 6.97
C ALA A 71 16.99 -6.48 7.14
N GLU A 72 16.79 -7.71 6.63
CA GLU A 72 15.53 -8.44 6.77
C GLU A 72 15.19 -8.78 8.22
N ARG A 73 16.19 -9.15 9.04
CA ARG A 73 15.98 -9.40 10.48
C ARG A 73 15.57 -8.13 11.23
N GLU A 74 16.21 -7.02 10.94
CA GLU A 74 15.87 -5.72 11.55
C GLU A 74 14.47 -5.25 11.17
N LEU A 75 14.10 -5.39 9.89
CA LEU A 75 12.75 -5.09 9.42
C LEU A 75 11.71 -6.02 10.06
N ALA A 76 12.03 -7.31 10.25
CA ALA A 76 11.15 -8.25 10.93
C ALA A 76 10.89 -7.86 12.39
N ARG A 77 11.90 -7.31 13.10
CA ARG A 77 11.73 -6.75 14.44
C ARG A 77 10.80 -5.53 14.44
N LEU A 78 11.02 -4.58 13.53
CA LEU A 78 10.17 -3.39 13.41
C LEU A 78 8.71 -3.73 13.03
N ARG A 79 8.50 -4.82 12.30
CA ARG A 79 7.17 -5.31 11.94
C ARG A 79 6.27 -5.57 13.15
N GLU A 80 6.84 -5.91 14.31
CA GLU A 80 6.09 -6.11 15.55
C GLU A 80 5.44 -4.83 16.09
N TYR A 81 5.93 -3.65 15.69
CA TYR A 81 5.39 -2.34 16.06
C TYR A 81 4.36 -1.83 15.05
N VAL A 82 4.14 -2.55 13.95
CA VAL A 82 3.22 -2.14 12.88
C VAL A 82 1.77 -2.43 13.30
N THR A 83 0.92 -1.42 13.14
CA THR A 83 -0.54 -1.53 13.21
C THR A 83 -1.04 -2.28 11.98
N PRO A 84 -1.54 -3.52 12.11
CA PRO A 84 -2.05 -4.24 10.95
C PRO A 84 -3.36 -3.62 10.47
N PHE A 85 -3.60 -3.66 9.16
CA PHE A 85 -4.90 -3.31 8.60
C PHE A 85 -6.03 -4.04 9.35
N PRO A 86 -7.11 -3.33 9.73
CA PRO A 86 -8.16 -3.91 10.55
C PRO A 86 -8.83 -5.10 9.86
N MET A 87 -9.14 -6.14 10.62
CA MET A 87 -10.04 -7.20 10.15
C MET A 87 -11.41 -6.58 9.90
N VAL A 88 -12.01 -6.91 8.76
CA VAL A 88 -13.35 -6.44 8.40
C VAL A 88 -14.27 -7.64 8.30
N SER A 89 -15.24 -7.74 9.21
CA SER A 89 -16.22 -8.84 9.23
C SER A 89 -17.11 -8.84 7.99
N SER A 90 -17.67 -10.00 7.64
CA SER A 90 -18.67 -10.14 6.57
C SER A 90 -19.82 -9.15 6.70
N ALA A 91 -20.29 -8.89 7.93
CA ALA A 91 -21.33 -7.91 8.20
C ALA A 91 -20.89 -6.46 7.92
N GLN A 92 -19.65 -6.10 8.22
CA GLN A 92 -19.08 -4.80 7.86
C GLN A 92 -18.88 -4.67 6.35
N LEU A 93 -18.37 -5.71 5.68
CA LEU A 93 -18.24 -5.75 4.23
C LEU A 93 -19.61 -5.58 3.54
N ALA A 94 -20.65 -6.29 3.99
CA ALA A 94 -22.01 -6.12 3.47
C ALA A 94 -22.53 -4.67 3.64
N LYS A 95 -22.18 -3.99 4.74
CA LYS A 95 -22.51 -2.58 4.96
C LYS A 95 -21.75 -1.63 4.04
N LEU A 96 -20.50 -1.94 3.69
CA LEU A 96 -19.71 -1.17 2.72
C LEU A 96 -20.24 -1.36 1.28
N PHE A 97 -20.76 -2.54 0.96
CA PHE A 97 -21.21 -2.91 -0.39
C PHE A 97 -22.72 -3.21 -0.48
N LYS A 98 -23.58 -2.37 0.11
CA LYS A 98 -25.05 -2.59 0.20
C LYS A 98 -25.75 -2.90 -1.12
N LYS A 99 -25.19 -2.42 -2.24
CA LYS A 99 -25.75 -2.60 -3.59
C LYS A 99 -25.32 -3.92 -4.26
N VAL A 100 -24.47 -4.72 -3.60
CA VAL A 100 -23.92 -5.98 -4.12
C VAL A 100 -24.62 -7.15 -3.43
N LYS A 101 -25.48 -7.87 -4.16
CA LYS A 101 -26.32 -8.96 -3.59
C LYS A 101 -25.52 -10.18 -3.12
N LYS A 102 -24.44 -10.53 -3.83
CA LYS A 102 -23.56 -11.67 -3.52
C LYS A 102 -22.13 -11.16 -3.56
N LEU A 103 -21.70 -10.57 -2.45
CA LEU A 103 -20.34 -10.05 -2.31
C LEU A 103 -19.38 -11.22 -2.10
N PRO A 104 -18.40 -11.46 -2.99
CA PRO A 104 -17.32 -12.38 -2.68
C PRO A 104 -16.48 -11.80 -1.54
N GLU A 105 -16.01 -12.65 -0.63
CA GLU A 105 -15.18 -12.23 0.48
C GLU A 105 -13.69 -12.29 0.13
N PRO A 106 -12.86 -11.40 0.71
CA PRO A 106 -11.42 -11.52 0.59
C PRO A 106 -10.92 -12.78 1.28
N ASN A 107 -9.94 -13.45 0.67
CA ASN A 107 -9.22 -14.52 1.33
C ASN A 107 -8.17 -13.90 2.28
N TRP A 108 -8.50 -13.85 3.57
CA TRP A 108 -7.65 -13.26 4.61
C TRP A 108 -6.30 -13.96 4.77
N ASP A 109 -6.20 -15.26 4.47
CA ASP A 109 -4.95 -16.02 4.59
C ASP A 109 -3.89 -15.57 3.57
N MET A 110 -4.32 -14.90 2.49
CA MET A 110 -3.43 -14.37 1.46
C MET A 110 -3.09 -12.89 1.65
N ILE A 111 -3.57 -12.25 2.73
CA ILE A 111 -3.40 -10.81 2.96
C ILE A 111 -2.36 -10.57 4.04
N ASP A 112 -1.27 -9.94 3.65
CA ASP A 112 -0.35 -9.36 4.63
C ASP A 112 -0.89 -8.04 5.17
N ARG A 113 -1.59 -8.11 6.30
CA ARG A 113 -2.17 -6.93 6.96
C ARG A 113 -1.14 -5.94 7.48
N TYR A 114 0.11 -6.36 7.73
CA TYR A 114 1.16 -5.46 8.23
C TYR A 114 1.82 -4.64 7.12
N GLU A 115 1.56 -4.98 5.85
CA GLU A 115 1.99 -4.19 4.70
C GLU A 115 0.81 -3.65 3.90
N SER A 116 -0.42 -3.90 4.36
CA SER A 116 -1.63 -3.46 3.69
C SER A 116 -2.13 -2.13 4.24
N SER A 117 -2.28 -1.14 3.37
CA SER A 117 -3.00 0.11 3.68
C SER A 117 -4.42 0.13 3.09
N TYR A 118 -4.76 -0.87 2.25
CA TYR A 118 -6.11 -1.11 1.76
C TYR A 118 -6.30 -2.61 1.47
N LEU A 119 -7.56 -3.07 1.42
CA LEU A 119 -7.92 -4.41 0.94
C LEU A 119 -8.32 -4.35 -0.52
N GLY A 120 -7.86 -5.30 -1.33
CA GLY A 120 -8.32 -5.45 -2.70
C GLY A 120 -8.45 -6.91 -3.09
N TRP A 121 -9.55 -7.29 -3.72
CA TRP A 121 -9.77 -8.65 -4.22
C TRP A 121 -10.61 -8.66 -5.49
N ASP A 122 -10.43 -9.72 -6.28
CA ASP A 122 -11.01 -9.88 -7.60
C ASP A 122 -12.17 -10.87 -7.57
N ASP A 123 -13.20 -10.55 -8.34
CA ASP A 123 -14.25 -11.47 -8.74
C ASP A 123 -14.11 -11.73 -10.24
N HIS A 124 -13.43 -12.82 -10.57
CA HIS A 124 -13.23 -13.24 -11.95
C HIS A 124 -14.54 -13.59 -12.66
N GLY A 125 -15.58 -14.01 -11.92
CA GLY A 125 -16.88 -14.36 -12.50
C GLY A 125 -17.61 -13.13 -13.03
N SER A 126 -17.53 -12.01 -12.31
CA SER A 126 -18.17 -10.74 -12.74
C SER A 126 -17.20 -9.71 -13.33
N GLN A 127 -15.92 -10.04 -13.48
CA GLN A 127 -14.84 -9.15 -13.93
C GLN A 127 -14.83 -7.85 -13.12
N ARG A 128 -14.87 -7.98 -11.79
CA ARG A 128 -14.85 -6.86 -10.86
C ARG A 128 -13.67 -6.93 -9.92
N LYS A 129 -13.23 -5.76 -9.48
CA LYS A 129 -12.38 -5.62 -8.29
C LYS A 129 -13.16 -4.89 -7.21
N TYR A 130 -12.99 -5.33 -5.98
CA TYR A 130 -13.51 -4.68 -4.78
C TYR A 130 -12.34 -4.15 -3.98
N LEU A 131 -12.50 -2.94 -3.44
CA LEU A 131 -11.50 -2.23 -2.66
C LEU A 131 -12.13 -1.75 -1.36
N VAL A 132 -11.41 -1.91 -0.24
CA VAL A 132 -11.75 -1.27 1.04
C VAL A 132 -10.54 -0.47 1.51
N ALA A 133 -10.73 0.83 1.70
CA ALA A 133 -9.66 1.74 2.08
C ALA A 133 -10.14 2.75 3.13
N PRO A 134 -9.23 3.29 3.97
CA PRO A 134 -9.52 4.46 4.77
C PRO A 134 -9.68 5.68 3.86
N HIS A 135 -10.72 6.49 4.11
CA HIS A 135 -10.95 7.77 3.45
C HIS A 135 -11.78 8.66 4.37
N ALA A 136 -11.36 9.91 4.57
CA ALA A 136 -12.03 10.87 5.46
C ALA A 136 -12.37 10.31 6.86
N GLY A 137 -11.42 9.60 7.48
CA GLY A 137 -11.54 9.06 8.85
C GLY A 137 -12.41 7.81 9.01
N LYS A 138 -12.83 7.16 7.92
CA LYS A 138 -13.64 5.93 7.96
C LYS A 138 -13.23 4.95 6.85
N LEU A 139 -13.60 3.69 7.00
CA LEU A 139 -13.49 2.72 5.91
C LEU A 139 -14.60 2.94 4.88
N VAL A 140 -14.22 2.95 3.61
CA VAL A 140 -15.14 3.01 2.47
C VAL A 140 -14.92 1.82 1.54
N GLY A 141 -16.00 1.39 0.88
CA GLY A 141 -15.96 0.34 -0.13
C GLY A 141 -16.12 0.92 -1.53
N VAL A 142 -15.22 0.55 -2.44
CA VAL A 142 -15.30 0.90 -3.87
C VAL A 142 -15.27 -0.39 -4.67
N TYR A 143 -16.11 -0.49 -5.70
CA TYR A 143 -16.07 -1.61 -6.62
C TYR A 143 -16.36 -1.15 -8.03
N GLY A 144 -15.83 -1.88 -9.00
CA GLY A 144 -15.89 -1.49 -10.40
C GLY A 144 -15.55 -2.64 -11.33
N GLU A 145 -15.83 -2.42 -12.60
CA GLU A 145 -15.33 -3.26 -13.69
C GLU A 145 -13.81 -3.23 -13.65
N PHE A 146 -13.18 -4.39 -13.84
CA PHE A 146 -11.73 -4.51 -13.87
C PHE A 146 -11.31 -5.33 -15.08
N ASP A 147 -10.63 -4.68 -16.02
CA ASP A 147 -10.29 -5.29 -17.30
C ASP A 147 -9.43 -6.54 -17.12
N SER A 148 -9.77 -7.60 -17.86
CA SER A 148 -9.03 -8.87 -17.83
C SER A 148 -7.67 -8.79 -18.51
N LYS A 149 -7.47 -7.80 -19.40
CA LYS A 149 -6.25 -7.63 -20.16
C LYS A 149 -5.24 -6.79 -19.37
N PRO A 150 -4.10 -7.38 -18.94
CA PRO A 150 -3.04 -6.63 -18.28
C PRO A 150 -2.22 -5.85 -19.30
N LEU A 151 -1.61 -4.76 -18.84
CA LEU A 151 -0.57 -4.02 -19.54
C LEU A 151 0.50 -3.53 -18.56
N ASN A 152 1.66 -3.12 -19.07
CA ASN A 152 2.67 -2.45 -18.25
C ASN A 152 2.34 -0.95 -18.18
N GLY A 153 2.28 -0.40 -16.98
CA GLY A 153 1.94 1.01 -16.79
C GLY A 153 2.11 1.49 -15.37
N LEU A 154 1.88 2.79 -15.17
CA LEU A 154 1.91 3.43 -13.87
C LEU A 154 0.59 3.16 -13.13
N CYS A 155 0.67 2.58 -11.94
CA CYS A 155 -0.49 2.37 -11.09
C CYS A 155 -0.92 3.68 -10.42
N ALA A 156 -2.21 4.01 -10.47
CA ALA A 156 -2.77 5.19 -9.84
C ALA A 156 -2.83 5.12 -8.30
N ILE A 157 -2.65 3.93 -7.69
CA ILE A 157 -2.69 3.74 -6.23
C ILE A 157 -1.28 3.77 -5.62
N CYS A 158 -0.38 2.86 -6.00
CA CYS A 158 0.97 2.80 -5.43
C CYS A 158 1.98 3.73 -6.13
N HIS A 159 1.58 4.36 -7.24
CA HIS A 159 2.43 5.22 -8.06
C HIS A 159 3.73 4.55 -8.53
N GLN A 160 3.69 3.24 -8.75
CA GLN A 160 4.80 2.47 -9.31
C GLN A 160 4.46 1.90 -10.68
N LEU A 161 5.50 1.65 -11.48
CA LEU A 161 5.38 0.90 -12.73
C LEU A 161 5.20 -0.59 -12.42
N GLY A 162 4.26 -1.23 -13.10
CA GLY A 162 4.04 -2.67 -12.99
C GLY A 162 2.95 -3.17 -13.90
N THR A 163 2.49 -4.38 -13.63
CA THR A 163 1.37 -5.01 -14.34
C THR A 163 0.04 -4.43 -13.82
N VAL A 164 -0.60 -3.62 -14.66
CA VAL A 164 -1.83 -2.88 -14.33
C VAL A 164 -2.98 -3.26 -15.27
N SER A 165 -4.20 -3.00 -14.84
CA SER A 165 -5.39 -3.01 -15.70
C SER A 165 -6.30 -1.84 -15.37
N MET A 166 -7.16 -1.49 -16.32
CA MET A 166 -8.13 -0.42 -16.13
C MET A 166 -9.19 -0.86 -15.12
N PHE A 167 -9.38 -0.03 -14.10
CA PHE A 167 -10.50 -0.12 -13.16
C PHE A 167 -11.51 0.98 -13.46
N LEU A 168 -12.80 0.66 -13.47
CA LEU A 168 -13.89 1.62 -13.71
C LEU A 168 -15.05 1.40 -12.73
N SER A 169 -15.24 2.37 -11.85
CA SER A 169 -16.39 2.48 -10.94
C SER A 169 -17.51 3.32 -11.57
N LYS A 170 -18.77 3.02 -11.24
CA LYS A 170 -19.93 3.85 -11.63
C LYS A 170 -20.24 4.85 -10.53
N VAL A 171 -20.02 6.13 -10.78
CA VAL A 171 -20.35 7.23 -9.87
C VAL A 171 -21.56 7.99 -10.38
N LYS A 172 -22.45 8.43 -9.47
CA LYS A 172 -23.61 9.25 -9.84
C LYS A 172 -23.15 10.57 -10.46
N ALA A 173 -23.76 10.94 -11.58
CA ALA A 173 -23.54 12.27 -12.15
C ALA A 173 -24.16 13.34 -11.24
N ARG A 174 -23.47 14.47 -11.03
CA ARG A 174 -24.02 15.60 -10.28
C ARG A 174 -25.24 16.15 -11.04
N GLY A 175 -26.42 16.16 -10.42
CA GLY A 175 -27.61 16.86 -10.90
C GLY A 175 -28.48 16.14 -11.94
N ALA A 176 -28.29 14.84 -12.19
CA ALA A 176 -29.14 14.08 -13.12
C ALA A 176 -29.69 12.80 -12.49
N ASP A 177 -31.01 12.72 -12.36
CA ASP A 177 -31.69 11.50 -11.93
C ASP A 177 -31.51 10.39 -12.97
N GLY A 178 -30.79 9.34 -12.60
CA GLY A 178 -30.64 8.12 -13.40
C GLY A 178 -29.35 7.98 -14.21
N ASN A 179 -28.53 9.04 -14.36
CA ASN A 179 -27.27 8.98 -15.11
C ASN A 179 -26.05 8.70 -14.21
N TYR A 180 -25.17 7.80 -14.67
CA TYR A 180 -23.88 7.51 -14.05
C TYR A 180 -22.73 7.82 -15.00
N THR A 181 -21.60 8.23 -14.43
CA THR A 181 -20.33 8.35 -15.15
C THR A 181 -19.39 7.25 -14.69
N LYS A 182 -18.63 6.67 -15.62
CA LYS A 182 -17.54 5.76 -15.24
C LYS A 182 -16.32 6.59 -14.84
N ARG A 183 -15.76 6.33 -13.66
CA ARG A 183 -14.49 6.91 -13.18
C ARG A 183 -13.55 5.81 -12.77
N GLY A 184 -12.27 5.99 -13.08
CA GLY A 184 -11.21 5.12 -12.63
C GLY A 184 -9.96 5.31 -13.48
N ASN A 185 -9.00 4.42 -13.29
CA ASN A 185 -7.66 4.54 -13.86
C ASN A 185 -6.99 3.16 -13.87
N LEU A 186 -5.77 3.09 -14.42
CA LEU A 186 -4.91 1.93 -14.33
C LEU A 186 -4.48 1.71 -12.88
N ILE A 187 -4.72 0.51 -12.36
CA ILE A 187 -4.25 0.07 -11.05
C ILE A 187 -3.62 -1.31 -11.15
N CYS A 188 -2.76 -1.66 -10.20
CA CYS A 188 -2.12 -2.96 -10.13
C CYS A 188 -3.15 -4.10 -10.22
N ARG A 189 -2.81 -5.13 -11.02
CA ARG A 189 -3.59 -6.38 -11.08
C ARG A 189 -3.66 -7.02 -9.70
N ASP A 190 -2.49 -7.22 -9.09
CA ASP A 190 -2.35 -7.80 -7.78
C ASP A 190 -2.34 -6.73 -6.70
N SER A 191 -3.33 -6.79 -5.80
CA SER A 191 -3.44 -5.84 -4.68
C SER A 191 -2.44 -6.15 -3.56
N PHE A 192 -1.93 -7.38 -3.47
CA PHE A 192 -0.84 -7.72 -2.54
C PHE A 192 0.44 -6.98 -2.95
N SER A 193 0.87 -7.15 -4.20
CA SER A 193 2.03 -6.44 -4.75
C SER A 193 1.86 -4.92 -4.71
N CYS A 194 0.64 -4.41 -4.91
CA CYS A 194 0.37 -2.97 -4.83
C CYS A 194 0.56 -2.42 -3.41
N ASN A 195 0.03 -3.10 -2.40
CA ASN A 195 0.22 -2.74 -0.99
C ASN A 195 1.69 -2.80 -0.57
N ALA A 196 2.43 -3.84 -0.99
CA ALA A 196 3.87 -3.96 -0.74
C ALA A 196 4.72 -2.85 -1.40
N GLN A 197 4.12 -2.03 -2.26
CA GLN A 197 4.74 -0.88 -2.93
C GLN A 197 4.15 0.46 -2.49
N LEU A 198 3.08 0.47 -1.69
CA LEU A 198 2.36 1.67 -1.30
C LEU A 198 3.02 2.30 -0.07
N SER A 199 3.88 3.30 -0.31
CA SER A 199 4.58 4.05 0.74
C SER A 199 3.98 5.42 1.04
N GLU A 200 3.01 5.87 0.23
CA GLU A 200 2.39 7.19 0.34
C GLU A 200 0.89 7.05 0.11
N LEU A 201 0.09 7.51 1.06
CA LEU A 201 -1.36 7.34 1.01
C LEU A 201 -2.07 8.37 0.13
N GLU A 202 -1.42 9.46 -0.27
CA GLU A 202 -2.03 10.53 -1.07
C GLU A 202 -2.63 10.00 -2.38
N TYR A 203 -1.92 9.10 -3.06
CA TYR A 203 -2.38 8.51 -4.32
C TYR A 203 -3.55 7.55 -4.11
N LEU A 204 -3.52 6.76 -3.03
CA LEU A 204 -4.67 5.92 -2.63
C LEU A 204 -5.89 6.79 -2.33
N ASP A 205 -5.73 7.84 -1.51
CA ASP A 205 -6.83 8.71 -1.08
C ASP A 205 -7.47 9.42 -2.28
N ARG A 206 -6.65 10.00 -3.18
CA ARG A 206 -7.11 10.61 -4.44
C ARG A 206 -7.82 9.61 -5.34
N PHE A 207 -7.29 8.39 -5.45
CA PHE A 207 -7.94 7.34 -6.23
C PHE A 207 -9.32 6.99 -5.66
N ILE A 208 -9.43 6.84 -4.35
CA ILE A 208 -10.70 6.56 -3.67
C ILE A 208 -11.67 7.73 -3.84
N GLU A 209 -11.25 8.97 -3.61
CA GLU A 209 -12.09 10.16 -3.78
C GLU A 209 -12.74 10.22 -5.17
N THR A 210 -11.97 9.93 -6.21
CA THR A 210 -12.44 10.00 -7.61
C THR A 210 -13.31 8.82 -8.05
N THR A 211 -13.28 7.69 -7.32
CA THR A 211 -13.98 6.45 -7.67
C THR A 211 -15.07 6.03 -6.69
N LEU A 212 -15.19 6.72 -5.56
CA LEU A 212 -16.15 6.38 -4.51
C LEU A 212 -17.59 6.61 -4.99
N VAL A 213 -18.37 5.53 -5.00
CA VAL A 213 -19.78 5.56 -5.38
C VAL A 213 -20.60 6.24 -4.28
N GLN A 214 -21.10 7.45 -4.55
CA GLN A 214 -22.05 8.16 -3.69
C GLN A 214 -23.48 7.60 -3.78
#